data_AF-A0A1I2RP92-F1
#
_entry.id   AF-A0A1I2RP92-F1
#
_cell.length_a   1.000
_cell.length_b   1.000
_cell.length_c   1.000
_cell.angle_alpha   90.00
_cell.angle_beta   90.00
_cell.angle_gamma   90.00
#
_symmetry.space_group_name_H-M   'P 1'
#
loop_
_entity.id
_entity.type
_entity.pdbx_description
1 polymer ?
#
loop_
_entity_poly.entity_id
_entity_poly.type
_entity_poly.pdbx_seq_one_letter_code
_entity_poly.pdbx_strand_id
1 'polypeptide(L)'
;MNSFLLIAIIFISAAILFVPIAKKLGMGSVLGYLIAGIVIGPYLLGFIESGDQGQDIMHTTEFGVVIMLFLIGLELDPENLWKMRDLILRVGLFQVLVTSALIFGFAIYLDIDWRISLAVSLSMALSSTAIVLSSLKEKGQLGSPVGKMSFGVLLMQDIAVIPILAIIPLLATVSGDLAANSEVEAGLIDSLPTWAQTLSIFGAIGIIILLGKYGFGPLLKWVSKSRLRELFTASALLIVFGISWLMQVVGLSPALGAFIAGVILANSPYRHALESDLEPFKGLLLGVFFMAVGATINFNLIIADPVTIISITLGIMLVKSLVLILIGKLRKLSTGQNLSFAIGLSQVSEFSFVTYAFALQFEVIDMSLSDQLMAITALTMTFTPLASLALDKFIIPKLEKEDPITGKEDEVIHEKNQVILLGFGNFGSTVGRFLRANGVECTILDYDPDRIDFLRKMGFKVYFGDGSQVNVLKTAGADEAKILISAIDTPSQTLQVIEICKEHFPQLEVMVRAKNRYDAYELMENGVRNIYREHLDTSVRMGEDVLRKMGFRAHTIHRLAAQFKKYDEDSLQILVNFKNDEGEYIQNAKKHIEQQENLLSGELMKKFSLNDHAWDSDSLKEDS
;
A
#
# COMPACT_ATOMS: atom_id res chain seq x y z
N MET A 1 -5.91 -30.04 -29.63
CA MET A 1 -6.72 -30.40 -28.43
C MET A 1 -5.85 -30.20 -27.19
N ASN A 2 -5.38 -28.97 -26.95
CA ASN A 2 -4.74 -28.63 -25.67
C ASN A 2 -5.88 -28.31 -24.71
N SER A 3 -6.08 -29.21 -23.74
CA SER A 3 -7.13 -29.05 -22.71
C SER A 3 -6.93 -27.72 -21.97
N PHE A 4 -8.00 -26.99 -21.68
CA PHE A 4 -8.00 -25.84 -20.77
C PHE A 4 -7.16 -26.08 -19.50
N LEU A 5 -7.17 -27.31 -18.98
CA LEU A 5 -6.35 -27.72 -17.83
C LEU A 5 -4.85 -27.65 -18.10
N LEU A 6 -4.39 -27.99 -19.31
CA LEU A 6 -2.98 -27.89 -19.69
C LEU A 6 -2.53 -26.43 -19.74
N ILE A 7 -3.37 -25.54 -20.28
CA ILE A 7 -3.10 -24.10 -20.28
C ILE A 7 -3.04 -23.57 -18.84
N ALA A 8 -4.01 -23.93 -18.00
CA ALA A 8 -4.02 -23.54 -16.58
C ALA A 8 -2.77 -24.02 -15.83
N ILE A 9 -2.34 -25.28 -16.06
CA ILE A 9 -1.11 -25.83 -15.47
C ILE A 9 0.11 -25.03 -15.93
N ILE A 10 0.21 -24.67 -17.21
CA ILE A 10 1.33 -23.88 -17.75
C ILE A 10 1.38 -22.49 -17.11
N PHE A 11 0.26 -21.77 -17.06
CA PHE A 11 0.17 -20.45 -16.44
C PHE A 11 0.55 -20.49 -14.95
N ILE A 12 -0.03 -21.43 -14.18
CA ILE A 12 0.24 -21.56 -12.75
C ILE A 12 1.70 -21.97 -12.51
N SER A 13 2.24 -22.91 -13.28
CA SER A 13 3.63 -23.35 -13.16
C SER A 13 4.62 -22.23 -13.47
N ALA A 14 4.33 -21.44 -14.52
CA ALA A 14 5.14 -20.28 -14.88
C ALA A 14 5.11 -19.22 -13.77
N ALA A 15 3.94 -18.92 -13.19
CA ALA A 15 3.83 -18.02 -12.05
C ALA A 15 4.63 -18.51 -10.83
N ILE A 16 4.51 -19.79 -10.47
CA ILE A 16 5.24 -20.39 -9.35
C ILE A 16 6.76 -20.34 -9.55
N LEU A 17 7.23 -20.43 -10.80
CA LEU A 17 8.66 -20.36 -11.10
C LEU A 17 9.19 -18.93 -11.14
N PHE A 18 8.58 -18.06 -11.96
CA PHE A 18 9.15 -16.75 -12.29
C PHE A 18 8.87 -15.69 -11.22
N VAL A 19 7.74 -15.75 -10.51
CA VAL A 19 7.38 -14.73 -9.50
C VAL A 19 8.36 -14.75 -8.31
N PRO A 20 8.70 -15.90 -7.68
CA PRO A 20 9.70 -15.94 -6.61
C PRO A 20 11.09 -15.49 -7.07
N ILE A 21 11.48 -15.81 -8.31
CA ILE A 21 12.76 -15.39 -8.90
C ILE A 21 12.82 -13.86 -9.03
N ALA A 22 11.78 -13.25 -9.62
CA ALA A 22 11.71 -11.80 -9.77
C ALA A 22 11.73 -11.09 -8.41
N LYS A 23 11.01 -11.63 -7.42
CA LYS A 23 11.00 -11.11 -6.05
C LYS A 23 12.39 -11.20 -5.39
N LYS A 24 13.10 -12.32 -5.55
CA LYS A 24 14.47 -12.50 -5.02
C LYS A 24 15.47 -11.53 -5.65
N LEU A 25 15.24 -11.12 -6.90
CA LEU A 25 16.07 -10.15 -7.61
C LEU A 25 15.69 -8.68 -7.30
N GLY A 26 14.68 -8.43 -6.46
CA GLY A 26 14.25 -7.09 -6.07
C GLY A 26 13.43 -6.34 -7.14
N MET A 27 12.90 -7.06 -8.14
CA MET A 27 12.14 -6.48 -9.26
C MET A 27 10.61 -6.48 -9.06
N GLY A 28 10.17 -7.05 -7.94
CA GLY A 28 8.78 -7.19 -7.55
C GLY A 28 7.99 -8.29 -8.25
N SER A 29 6.81 -8.57 -7.69
CA SER A 29 5.95 -9.70 -8.14
C SER A 29 5.36 -9.50 -9.52
N VAL A 30 5.01 -8.26 -9.89
CA VAL A 30 4.39 -7.93 -11.20
C VAL A 30 5.31 -8.25 -12.37
N LEU A 31 6.61 -7.91 -12.27
CA LEU A 31 7.57 -8.25 -13.34
C LEU A 31 7.71 -9.76 -13.50
N GLY A 32 7.61 -10.54 -12.42
CA GLY A 32 7.62 -12.00 -12.48
C GLY A 32 6.47 -12.57 -13.31
N TYR A 33 5.26 -12.02 -13.15
CA TYR A 33 4.12 -12.39 -14.00
C TYR A 33 4.32 -11.98 -15.46
N LEU A 34 4.86 -10.79 -15.71
CA LEU A 34 5.12 -10.32 -17.08
C LEU A 34 6.17 -11.20 -17.78
N ILE A 35 7.28 -11.55 -17.11
CA ILE A 35 8.29 -12.47 -17.62
C ILE A 35 7.70 -13.86 -17.86
N ALA A 36 6.87 -14.36 -16.93
CA ALA A 36 6.18 -15.63 -17.12
C ALA A 36 5.36 -15.62 -18.42
N GLY A 37 4.59 -14.55 -18.64
CA GLY A 37 3.82 -14.31 -19.86
C GLY A 37 4.66 -14.31 -21.14
N ILE A 38 5.76 -13.55 -21.13
CA ILE A 38 6.72 -13.50 -22.25
C ILE A 38 7.25 -14.90 -22.59
N VAL A 39 7.58 -15.69 -21.57
CA VAL A 39 8.19 -17.00 -21.75
C VAL A 39 7.19 -18.02 -22.29
N ILE A 40 5.98 -18.06 -21.75
CA ILE A 40 4.94 -19.00 -22.19
C ILE A 40 4.23 -18.55 -23.49
N GLY A 41 4.37 -17.27 -23.84
CA GLY A 41 3.69 -16.65 -24.96
C GLY A 41 4.06 -17.25 -26.32
N PRO A 42 3.22 -16.99 -27.34
CA PRO A 42 3.37 -17.53 -28.69
C PRO A 42 4.71 -17.22 -29.34
N TYR A 43 5.30 -16.06 -29.00
CA TYR A 43 6.47 -15.53 -29.66
C TYR A 43 7.81 -16.01 -29.08
N LEU A 44 7.82 -16.78 -27.97
CA LEU A 44 9.05 -17.34 -27.37
C LEU A 44 9.05 -18.88 -27.35
N LEU A 45 8.36 -19.51 -26.38
CA LEU A 45 8.26 -20.96 -26.30
C LEU A 45 7.06 -21.52 -27.07
N GLY A 46 6.09 -20.68 -27.42
CA GLY A 46 4.93 -21.10 -28.23
C GLY A 46 3.98 -22.04 -27.49
N PHE A 47 4.03 -22.10 -26.16
CA PHE A 47 3.14 -22.96 -25.36
C PHE A 47 1.68 -22.54 -25.47
N ILE A 48 1.44 -21.28 -25.81
CA ILE A 48 0.15 -20.68 -26.12
C ILE A 48 0.16 -20.36 -27.62
N GLU A 49 -0.65 -21.05 -28.42
CA GLU A 49 -0.70 -20.86 -29.88
C GLU A 49 -1.55 -19.63 -30.28
N SER A 50 -1.09 -18.86 -31.27
CA SER A 50 -1.75 -17.67 -31.85
C SER A 50 -2.93 -17.97 -32.80
N GLY A 51 -3.60 -19.13 -32.68
CA GLY A 51 -4.75 -19.50 -33.53
C GLY A 51 -6.08 -18.89 -33.04
N ASP A 52 -7.22 -19.48 -33.42
CA ASP A 52 -8.58 -19.16 -32.91
C ASP A 52 -8.65 -19.02 -31.37
N GLN A 53 -7.72 -19.67 -30.64
CA GLN A 53 -7.59 -19.63 -29.17
C GLN A 53 -6.97 -18.33 -28.63
N GLY A 54 -6.37 -17.48 -29.48
CA GLY A 54 -5.89 -16.15 -29.09
C GLY A 54 -7.04 -15.20 -28.72
N GLN A 55 -8.21 -15.38 -29.35
CA GLN A 55 -9.43 -14.62 -29.02
C GLN A 55 -9.97 -15.00 -27.63
N ASP A 56 -9.88 -16.29 -27.25
CA ASP A 56 -10.28 -16.76 -25.90
C ASP A 56 -9.41 -16.16 -24.78
N ILE A 57 -8.13 -15.92 -25.04
CA ILE A 57 -7.23 -15.24 -24.09
C ILE A 57 -7.57 -13.76 -23.99
N MET A 58 -7.96 -13.12 -25.09
CA MET A 58 -8.41 -11.73 -25.10
C MET A 58 -9.70 -11.55 -24.30
N HIS A 59 -10.70 -12.42 -24.47
CA HIS A 59 -11.91 -12.43 -23.64
C HIS A 59 -11.63 -12.75 -22.16
N THR A 60 -10.65 -13.62 -21.87
CA THR A 60 -10.18 -13.86 -20.50
C THR A 60 -9.47 -12.63 -19.90
N THR A 61 -8.79 -11.84 -20.73
CA THR A 61 -8.13 -10.59 -20.32
C THR A 61 -9.15 -9.47 -20.08
N GLU A 62 -10.19 -9.37 -20.90
CA GLU A 62 -11.33 -8.47 -20.68
C GLU A 62 -12.00 -8.74 -19.33
N PHE A 63 -12.20 -10.03 -18.99
CA PHE A 63 -12.72 -10.42 -17.68
C PHE A 63 -11.83 -9.95 -16.52
N GLY A 64 -10.51 -10.14 -16.63
CA GLY A 64 -9.56 -9.67 -15.63
C GLY A 64 -9.59 -8.14 -15.44
N VAL A 65 -9.69 -7.40 -16.55
CA VAL A 65 -9.81 -5.94 -16.56
C VAL A 65 -11.10 -5.47 -15.90
N VAL A 66 -12.24 -6.09 -16.19
CA VAL A 66 -13.55 -5.79 -15.60
C VAL A 66 -13.49 -5.90 -14.08
N ILE A 67 -12.98 -7.02 -13.56
CA ILE A 67 -12.89 -7.21 -12.10
C ILE A 67 -11.87 -6.25 -11.47
N MET A 68 -10.76 -5.96 -12.14
CA MET A 68 -9.76 -5.00 -11.65
C MET A 68 -10.35 -3.59 -11.55
N LEU A 69 -11.07 -3.13 -12.58
CA LEU A 69 -11.76 -1.84 -12.58
C LEU A 69 -12.84 -1.76 -11.50
N PHE A 70 -13.54 -2.85 -11.24
CA PHE A 70 -14.47 -2.95 -10.13
C PHE A 70 -13.77 -2.77 -8.77
N LEU A 71 -12.69 -3.51 -8.56
CA LEU A 71 -11.91 -3.44 -7.31
C LEU A 71 -11.33 -2.05 -7.07
N ILE A 72 -10.84 -1.39 -8.12
CA ILE A 72 -10.37 -0.01 -8.04
C ILE A 72 -11.53 0.91 -7.67
N GLY A 73 -12.69 0.77 -8.33
CA GLY A 73 -13.89 1.51 -7.97
C GLY A 73 -14.29 1.31 -6.50
N LEU A 74 -14.12 0.10 -5.95
CA LEU A 74 -14.40 -0.23 -4.55
C LEU A 74 -13.38 0.40 -3.57
N GLU A 75 -12.13 0.57 -3.99
CA GLU A 75 -11.08 1.26 -3.22
C GLU A 75 -11.26 2.78 -3.19
N LEU A 76 -11.95 3.36 -4.18
CA LEU A 76 -12.23 4.79 -4.23
C LEU A 76 -13.18 5.20 -3.10
N ASP A 77 -12.62 5.89 -2.11
CA ASP A 77 -13.34 6.46 -0.98
C ASP A 77 -13.58 7.96 -1.21
N PRO A 78 -14.80 8.40 -1.57
CA PRO A 78 -15.07 9.80 -1.91
C PRO A 78 -14.70 10.79 -0.79
N GLU A 79 -14.84 10.39 0.47
CA GLU A 79 -14.50 11.26 1.61
C GLU A 79 -12.99 11.42 1.76
N ASN A 80 -12.22 10.34 1.60
CA ASN A 80 -10.77 10.40 1.65
C ASN A 80 -10.17 11.08 0.41
N LEU A 81 -10.78 10.91 -0.78
CA LEU A 81 -10.45 11.68 -1.98
C LEU A 81 -10.56 13.19 -1.73
N TRP A 82 -11.63 13.63 -1.06
CA TRP A 82 -11.83 15.05 -0.77
C TRP A 82 -10.77 15.63 0.17
N LYS A 83 -10.29 14.84 1.14
CA LYS A 83 -9.17 15.23 2.02
C LYS A 83 -7.85 15.35 1.25
N MET A 84 -7.67 14.55 0.20
CA MET A 84 -6.45 14.51 -0.63
C MET A 84 -6.55 15.39 -1.90
N ARG A 85 -7.60 16.21 -2.04
CA ARG A 85 -7.89 16.98 -3.25
C ARG A 85 -6.74 17.86 -3.73
N ASP A 86 -5.95 18.45 -2.84
CA ASP A 86 -4.81 19.29 -3.22
C ASP A 86 -3.69 18.48 -3.88
N LEU A 87 -3.52 17.23 -3.45
CA LEU A 87 -2.57 16.30 -4.05
C LEU A 87 -3.10 15.82 -5.41
N ILE A 88 -4.34 15.33 -5.44
CA ILE A 88 -5.00 14.79 -6.65
C ILE A 88 -5.10 15.86 -7.75
N LEU A 89 -5.68 17.03 -7.43
CA LEU A 89 -5.95 18.08 -8.43
C LEU A 89 -4.73 18.89 -8.82
N ARG A 90 -3.75 19.10 -7.93
CA ARG A 90 -2.58 19.92 -8.29
C ARG A 90 -1.40 19.10 -8.78
N VAL A 91 -1.23 17.87 -8.30
CA VAL A 91 -0.11 17.00 -8.68
C VAL A 91 -0.56 16.05 -9.78
N GLY A 92 -1.61 15.26 -9.53
CA GLY A 92 -2.10 14.26 -10.48
C GLY A 92 -2.63 14.89 -11.77
N LEU A 93 -3.55 15.84 -11.68
CA LEU A 93 -4.16 16.43 -12.88
C LEU A 93 -3.13 17.21 -13.70
N PHE A 94 -2.21 17.92 -13.03
CA PHE A 94 -1.11 18.60 -13.70
C PHE A 94 -0.20 17.60 -14.44
N GLN A 95 0.13 16.47 -13.81
CA GLN A 95 0.91 15.41 -14.47
C GLN A 95 0.19 14.89 -15.72
N VAL A 96 -1.09 14.53 -15.61
CA VAL A 96 -1.86 13.98 -16.74
C VAL A 96 -1.94 14.99 -17.87
N LEU A 97 -2.38 16.23 -17.61
CA LEU A 97 -2.57 17.25 -18.64
C LEU A 97 -1.26 17.64 -19.33
N VAL A 98 -0.19 17.87 -18.55
CA VAL A 98 1.10 18.29 -19.13
C VAL A 98 1.73 17.15 -19.93
N THR A 99 1.67 15.91 -19.42
CA THR A 99 2.21 14.76 -20.13
C THR A 99 1.43 14.52 -21.43
N SER A 100 0.10 14.53 -21.38
CA SER A 100 -0.74 14.39 -22.57
C SER A 100 -0.47 15.51 -23.57
N ALA A 101 -0.36 16.76 -23.13
CA ALA A 101 -0.08 17.89 -24.03
C ALA A 101 1.30 17.79 -24.70
N LEU A 102 2.33 17.33 -23.99
CA LEU A 102 3.67 17.14 -24.56
C LEU A 102 3.70 16.00 -25.57
N ILE A 103 3.10 14.85 -25.24
CA ILE A 103 3.02 13.70 -26.16
C ILE A 103 2.17 14.05 -27.37
N PHE A 104 1.04 14.74 -27.17
CA PHE A 104 0.18 15.24 -28.24
C PHE A 104 0.94 16.20 -29.16
N GLY A 105 1.62 17.20 -28.60
CA GLY A 105 2.41 18.16 -29.39
C GLY A 105 3.52 17.50 -30.20
N PHE A 106 4.15 16.46 -29.63
CA PHE A 106 5.15 15.67 -30.35
C PHE A 106 4.52 14.84 -31.48
N ALA A 107 3.36 14.22 -31.25
CA ALA A 107 2.65 13.46 -32.27
C ALA A 107 2.18 14.34 -33.44
N ILE A 108 1.65 15.54 -33.15
CA ILE A 108 1.30 16.54 -34.17
C ILE A 108 2.54 17.00 -34.96
N TYR A 109 3.67 17.17 -34.28
CA TYR A 109 4.93 17.52 -34.95
C TYR A 109 5.40 16.42 -35.94
N LEU A 110 5.05 15.16 -35.67
CA LEU A 110 5.28 14.02 -36.55
C LEU A 110 4.19 13.85 -37.64
N ASP A 111 3.31 14.85 -37.80
CA ASP A 111 2.23 14.86 -38.80
C ASP A 111 1.20 13.73 -38.62
N ILE A 112 1.04 13.24 -37.38
CA ILE A 112 0.01 12.27 -37.02
C ILE A 112 -1.34 13.00 -36.87
N ASP A 113 -2.43 12.38 -37.34
CA ASP A 113 -3.78 12.94 -37.21
C ASP A 113 -4.10 13.34 -35.76
N TRP A 114 -4.77 14.47 -35.58
CA TRP A 114 -5.01 15.03 -34.25
C TRP A 114 -5.93 14.15 -33.38
N ARG A 115 -6.84 13.36 -33.98
CA ARG A 115 -7.73 12.43 -33.26
C ARG A 115 -6.92 11.27 -32.70
N ILE A 116 -6.07 10.67 -33.54
CA ILE A 116 -5.12 9.62 -33.13
C ILE A 116 -4.20 10.15 -32.06
N SER A 117 -3.57 11.31 -32.30
CA SER A 117 -2.64 11.95 -31.39
C SER A 117 -3.26 12.21 -30.01
N LEU A 118 -4.52 12.66 -29.97
CA LEU A 118 -5.23 12.91 -28.72
C LEU A 118 -5.57 11.60 -27.98
N ALA A 119 -6.09 10.59 -28.68
CA ALA A 119 -6.39 9.29 -28.08
C ALA A 119 -5.12 8.61 -27.51
N VAL A 120 -4.03 8.62 -28.26
CA VAL A 120 -2.76 8.00 -27.88
C VAL A 120 -2.12 8.77 -26.71
N SER A 121 -2.06 10.10 -26.77
CA SER A 121 -1.43 10.91 -25.72
C SER A 121 -2.15 10.80 -24.37
N LEU A 122 -3.49 10.83 -24.37
CA LEU A 122 -4.29 10.62 -23.17
C LEU A 122 -4.05 9.24 -22.57
N SER A 123 -3.96 8.21 -23.42
CA SER A 123 -3.71 6.84 -23.00
C SER A 123 -2.31 6.66 -22.41
N MET A 124 -1.28 7.24 -23.04
CA MET A 124 0.13 7.07 -22.63
C MET A 124 0.51 7.91 -21.40
N ALA A 125 -0.27 8.94 -21.07
CA ALA A 125 -0.03 9.75 -19.88
C ALA A 125 -0.26 8.98 -18.56
N LEU A 126 -1.11 7.95 -18.59
CA LEU A 126 -1.46 7.11 -17.45
C LEU A 126 -0.30 6.19 -17.03
N SER A 127 -0.21 5.86 -15.75
CA SER A 127 0.84 4.99 -15.20
C SER A 127 0.22 3.77 -14.50
N SER A 128 1.01 2.70 -14.34
CA SER A 128 0.49 1.45 -13.77
C SER A 128 0.42 1.49 -12.25
N THR A 129 -0.78 1.58 -11.70
CA THR A 129 -1.03 1.62 -10.25
C THR A 129 -0.52 0.35 -9.57
N ALA A 130 -0.78 -0.80 -10.20
CA ALA A 130 -0.34 -2.09 -9.70
C ALA A 130 1.18 -2.20 -9.55
N ILE A 131 1.94 -1.79 -10.57
CA ILE A 131 3.41 -1.85 -10.55
C ILE A 131 3.98 -0.90 -9.49
N VAL A 132 3.49 0.34 -9.42
CA VAL A 132 4.03 1.33 -8.48
C VAL A 132 3.71 0.98 -7.04
N LEU A 133 2.45 0.69 -6.73
CA LEU A 133 2.04 0.44 -5.35
C LEU A 133 2.59 -0.88 -4.82
N SER A 134 2.68 -1.93 -5.65
CA SER A 134 3.33 -3.18 -5.26
C SER A 134 4.81 -2.96 -4.96
N SER A 135 5.54 -2.26 -5.83
CA SER A 135 6.95 -1.90 -5.62
C SER A 135 7.14 -1.07 -4.34
N LEU A 136 6.32 -0.04 -4.11
CA LEU A 136 6.38 0.77 -2.89
C LEU A 136 6.04 -0.02 -1.63
N LYS A 137 5.06 -0.94 -1.70
CA LYS A 137 4.68 -1.81 -0.58
C LYS A 137 5.81 -2.77 -0.23
N GLU A 138 6.42 -3.39 -1.24
CA GLU A 138 7.55 -4.31 -1.05
C GLU A 138 8.79 -3.60 -0.50
N LYS A 139 9.01 -2.32 -0.86
CA LYS A 139 10.08 -1.48 -0.30
C LYS A 139 9.72 -0.84 1.06
N GLY A 140 8.51 -1.02 1.58
CA GLY A 140 8.06 -0.36 2.82
C GLY A 140 7.90 1.17 2.71
N GLN A 141 7.81 1.71 1.49
CA GLN A 141 7.81 3.15 1.21
C GLN A 141 6.42 3.77 1.02
N LEU A 142 5.33 3.02 1.20
CA LEU A 142 3.95 3.52 1.02
C LEU A 142 3.66 4.77 1.88
N GLY A 143 4.16 4.82 3.11
CA GLY A 143 3.97 5.95 4.02
C GLY A 143 4.89 7.16 3.78
N SER A 144 5.91 7.00 2.91
CA SER A 144 6.91 8.04 2.64
C SER A 144 6.35 9.21 1.80
N PRO A 145 7.05 10.35 1.72
CA PRO A 145 6.68 11.44 0.81
C PRO A 145 6.55 10.97 -0.65
N VAL A 146 7.43 10.08 -1.11
CA VAL A 146 7.38 9.46 -2.44
C VAL A 146 6.11 8.62 -2.59
N GLY A 147 5.77 7.82 -1.58
CA GLY A 147 4.59 6.96 -1.59
C GLY A 147 3.29 7.77 -1.66
N LYS A 148 3.17 8.81 -0.82
CA LYS A 148 2.01 9.72 -0.84
C LYS A 148 1.86 10.41 -2.19
N MET A 149 2.94 11.00 -2.72
CA MET A 149 2.95 11.68 -4.02
C MET A 149 2.57 10.74 -5.17
N SER A 150 3.16 9.54 -5.20
CA SER A 150 2.87 8.49 -6.19
C SER A 150 1.40 8.12 -6.15
N PHE A 151 0.88 7.82 -4.95
CA PHE A 151 -0.52 7.47 -4.75
C PHE A 151 -1.47 8.58 -5.25
N GLY A 152 -1.17 9.85 -4.95
CA GLY A 152 -1.99 10.98 -5.42
C GLY A 152 -2.04 11.12 -6.94
N VAL A 153 -0.93 10.86 -7.64
CA VAL A 153 -0.88 10.87 -9.11
C VAL A 153 -1.65 9.69 -9.69
N LEU A 154 -1.39 8.48 -9.20
CA LEU A 154 -2.05 7.25 -9.65
C LEU A 154 -3.57 7.32 -9.47
N LEU A 155 -4.02 7.80 -8.31
CA LEU A 155 -5.43 7.95 -8.00
C LEU A 155 -6.14 8.93 -8.96
N MET A 156 -5.48 10.02 -9.33
CA MET A 156 -6.00 10.92 -10.34
C MET A 156 -6.04 10.26 -11.72
N GLN A 157 -5.02 9.47 -12.08
CA GLN A 157 -4.96 8.73 -13.35
C GLN A 157 -6.10 7.72 -13.44
N ASP A 158 -6.33 6.94 -12.38
CA ASP A 158 -7.43 5.98 -12.30
C ASP A 158 -8.80 6.67 -12.49
N ILE A 159 -8.99 7.85 -11.90
CA ILE A 159 -10.19 8.67 -12.10
C ILE A 159 -10.27 9.23 -13.53
N ALA A 160 -9.13 9.59 -14.13
CA ALA A 160 -9.06 10.16 -15.48
C ALA A 160 -9.36 9.14 -16.59
N VAL A 161 -9.29 7.83 -16.33
CA VAL A 161 -9.66 6.80 -17.30
C VAL A 161 -11.09 6.98 -17.81
N ILE A 162 -12.03 7.35 -16.93
CA ILE A 162 -13.45 7.53 -17.29
C ILE A 162 -13.65 8.60 -18.37
N PRO A 163 -13.21 9.87 -18.16
CA PRO A 163 -13.36 10.88 -19.21
C PRO A 163 -12.56 10.53 -20.46
N ILE A 164 -11.42 9.83 -20.35
CA ILE A 164 -10.66 9.38 -21.53
C ILE A 164 -11.49 8.40 -22.36
N LEU A 165 -12.07 7.37 -21.73
CA LEU A 165 -12.95 6.42 -22.42
C LEU A 165 -14.21 7.09 -22.99
N ALA A 166 -14.72 8.13 -22.34
CA ALA A 166 -15.86 8.89 -22.87
C ALA A 166 -15.48 9.78 -24.08
N ILE A 167 -14.23 10.24 -24.16
CA ILE A 167 -13.74 11.08 -25.26
C ILE A 167 -13.48 10.24 -26.51
N ILE A 168 -12.95 9.02 -26.39
CA ILE A 168 -12.54 8.19 -27.54
C ILE A 168 -13.65 8.01 -28.60
N PRO A 169 -14.90 7.65 -28.26
CA PRO A 169 -15.98 7.54 -29.25
C PRO A 169 -16.30 8.86 -29.96
N LEU A 170 -16.10 10.01 -29.30
CA LEU A 170 -16.31 11.34 -29.90
C LEU A 170 -15.21 11.70 -30.93
N LEU A 171 -14.08 11.00 -30.89
CA LEU A 171 -12.98 11.16 -31.84
C LEU A 171 -13.17 10.31 -33.09
N ALA A 172 -14.07 9.33 -33.07
CA ALA A 172 -14.41 8.55 -34.25
C ALA A 172 -14.90 9.48 -35.36
N THR A 173 -14.32 9.33 -36.55
CA THR A 173 -14.88 9.99 -37.74
C THR A 173 -16.25 9.38 -37.99
N VAL A 174 -17.30 10.19 -37.91
CA VAL A 174 -18.59 9.87 -38.54
C VAL A 174 -18.35 9.90 -40.05
N SER A 175 -17.76 8.82 -40.56
CA SER A 175 -17.87 8.47 -41.96
C SER A 175 -19.37 8.25 -42.18
N GLY A 176 -20.02 9.20 -42.85
CA GLY A 176 -21.48 9.29 -43.00
C GLY A 176 -22.17 8.14 -43.73
N ASP A 177 -21.54 6.96 -43.83
CA ASP A 177 -22.07 5.73 -44.44
C ASP A 177 -22.06 4.51 -43.48
N LEU A 178 -21.53 4.64 -42.25
CA LEU A 178 -21.44 3.50 -41.31
C LEU A 178 -22.69 3.26 -40.45
N ALA A 179 -23.76 4.03 -40.65
CA ALA A 179 -25.06 3.72 -40.03
C ALA A 179 -25.78 2.53 -40.69
N ALA A 180 -25.20 1.91 -41.72
CA ALA A 180 -25.89 0.87 -42.50
C ALA A 180 -25.22 -0.52 -42.54
N ASN A 181 -23.93 -0.70 -42.21
CA ASN A 181 -23.25 -1.98 -42.51
C ASN A 181 -22.17 -2.45 -41.52
N SER A 182 -22.13 -1.96 -40.28
CA SER A 182 -21.32 -2.62 -39.25
C SER A 182 -22.18 -3.68 -38.57
N GLU A 183 -21.95 -4.96 -38.90
CA GLU A 183 -22.49 -6.13 -38.17
C GLU A 183 -21.87 -6.20 -36.76
N VAL A 184 -22.15 -5.19 -35.93
CA VAL A 184 -22.08 -5.32 -34.48
C VAL A 184 -23.28 -6.20 -34.11
N GLU A 185 -23.08 -7.25 -33.30
CA GLU A 185 -24.19 -8.00 -32.71
C GLU A 185 -25.19 -7.00 -32.12
N ALA A 186 -26.35 -6.89 -32.77
CA ALA A 186 -27.28 -5.80 -32.61
C ALA A 186 -27.63 -5.57 -31.14
N GLY A 187 -27.10 -4.49 -30.56
CA GLY A 187 -27.65 -3.95 -29.34
C GLY A 187 -29.08 -3.49 -29.66
N LEU A 188 -30.03 -3.74 -28.74
CA LEU A 188 -31.43 -3.30 -28.85
C LEU A 188 -31.62 -1.78 -29.09
N ILE A 189 -30.53 -1.01 -29.08
CA ILE A 189 -30.46 0.45 -29.11
C ILE A 189 -29.81 0.98 -30.41
N ASP A 190 -29.17 0.14 -31.22
CA ASP A 190 -28.48 0.59 -32.46
C ASP A 190 -29.45 1.08 -33.54
N SER A 191 -30.72 0.66 -33.49
CA SER A 191 -31.78 1.15 -34.39
C SER A 191 -32.44 2.46 -33.93
N LEU A 192 -32.03 3.04 -32.79
CA LEU A 192 -32.63 4.25 -32.24
C LEU A 192 -31.89 5.51 -32.74
N PRO A 193 -32.59 6.64 -32.94
CA PRO A 193 -31.95 7.90 -33.31
C PRO A 193 -30.94 8.35 -32.23
N THR A 194 -29.88 9.04 -32.63
CA THR A 194 -28.72 9.41 -31.77
C THR A 194 -29.09 10.12 -30.45
N TRP A 195 -30.18 10.89 -30.43
CA TRP A 195 -30.71 11.50 -29.20
C TRP A 195 -31.29 10.48 -28.22
N ALA A 196 -31.90 9.40 -28.72
CA ALA A 196 -32.47 8.31 -27.92
C ALA A 196 -31.37 7.37 -27.40
N GLN A 197 -30.29 7.16 -28.17
CA GLN A 197 -29.09 6.46 -27.70
C GLN A 197 -28.44 7.22 -26.52
N THR A 198 -28.26 8.53 -26.66
CA THR A 198 -27.74 9.37 -25.57
C THR A 198 -28.64 9.33 -24.32
N LEU A 199 -29.96 9.39 -24.50
CA LEU A 199 -30.92 9.29 -23.40
C LEU A 199 -30.89 7.91 -22.72
N SER A 200 -30.68 6.84 -23.48
CA SER A 200 -30.56 5.49 -22.94
C SER A 200 -29.31 5.33 -22.05
N ILE A 201 -28.18 5.95 -22.43
CA ILE A 201 -26.97 6.01 -21.61
C ILE A 201 -27.23 6.70 -20.26
N PHE A 202 -27.82 7.90 -20.29
CA PHE A 202 -28.16 8.61 -19.04
C PHE A 202 -29.20 7.86 -18.20
N GLY A 203 -30.18 7.22 -18.85
CA GLY A 203 -31.18 6.38 -18.20
C GLY A 203 -30.55 5.17 -17.52
N ALA A 204 -29.61 4.50 -18.18
CA ALA A 204 -28.87 3.35 -17.66
C ALA A 204 -28.03 3.72 -16.43
N ILE A 205 -27.27 4.82 -16.50
CA ILE A 205 -26.53 5.35 -15.36
C ILE A 205 -27.49 5.71 -14.21
N GLY A 206 -28.62 6.35 -14.51
CA GLY A 206 -29.66 6.67 -13.54
C GLY A 206 -30.23 5.43 -12.84
N ILE A 207 -30.53 4.37 -13.61
CA ILE A 207 -30.98 3.08 -13.08
C ILE A 207 -29.93 2.46 -12.16
N ILE A 208 -28.65 2.48 -12.57
CA ILE A 208 -27.55 1.94 -11.76
C ILE A 208 -27.42 2.71 -10.44
N ILE A 209 -27.50 4.03 -10.45
CA ILE A 209 -27.46 4.86 -9.23
C ILE A 209 -28.64 4.54 -8.32
N LEU A 210 -29.85 4.38 -8.89
CA LEU A 210 -31.05 4.00 -8.13
C LEU A 210 -30.92 2.60 -7.53
N LEU A 211 -30.44 1.61 -8.29
CA LEU A 211 -30.14 0.26 -7.80
C LEU A 211 -29.06 0.28 -6.73
N GLY A 212 -28.04 1.13 -6.86
CA GLY A 212 -27.03 1.38 -5.86
C GLY A 212 -27.62 1.80 -4.51
N LYS A 213 -28.45 2.84 -4.56
CA LYS A 213 -29.03 3.45 -3.37
C LYS A 213 -30.12 2.58 -2.72
N TYR A 214 -30.94 1.91 -3.51
CA TYR A 214 -32.16 1.24 -3.03
C TYR A 214 -32.17 -0.29 -3.20
N GLY A 215 -31.35 -0.85 -4.09
CA GLY A 215 -31.35 -2.29 -4.42
C GLY A 215 -30.20 -3.08 -3.81
N PHE A 216 -28.95 -2.67 -4.04
CA PHE A 216 -27.77 -3.43 -3.64
C PHE A 216 -27.61 -3.54 -2.13
N GLY A 217 -27.89 -2.45 -1.39
CA GLY A 217 -27.85 -2.46 0.07
C GLY A 217 -28.79 -3.52 0.69
N PRO A 218 -30.10 -3.54 0.34
CA PRO A 218 -31.02 -4.58 0.79
C PRO A 218 -30.65 -5.99 0.35
N LEU A 219 -30.18 -6.17 -0.89
CA LEU A 219 -29.72 -7.47 -1.38
C LEU A 219 -28.56 -8.00 -0.53
N LEU A 220 -27.51 -7.19 -0.33
CA LEU A 220 -26.36 -7.56 0.52
C LEU A 220 -26.77 -7.79 1.97
N LYS A 221 -27.73 -7.02 2.50
CA LYS A 221 -28.29 -7.23 3.85
C LYS A 221 -29.08 -8.53 3.96
N TRP A 222 -29.79 -8.93 2.91
CA TRP A 222 -30.53 -10.19 2.89
C TRP A 222 -29.55 -11.37 2.87
N VAL A 223 -28.52 -11.27 2.04
CA VAL A 223 -27.48 -12.30 1.93
C VAL A 223 -26.63 -12.38 3.19
N SER A 224 -26.30 -11.28 3.84
CA SER A 224 -25.50 -11.29 5.07
C SER A 224 -26.17 -12.04 6.22
N LYS A 225 -27.51 -12.16 6.23
CA LYS A 225 -28.23 -12.97 7.22
C LYS A 225 -27.95 -14.48 7.11
N SER A 226 -27.55 -14.96 5.93
CA SER A 226 -27.18 -16.36 5.73
C SER A 226 -25.88 -16.75 6.43
N ARG A 227 -25.03 -15.77 6.76
CA ARG A 227 -23.67 -15.94 7.35
C ARG A 227 -22.73 -16.83 6.51
N LEU A 228 -23.04 -17.05 5.24
CA LEU A 228 -22.18 -17.75 4.29
C LEU A 228 -21.36 -16.72 3.50
N ARG A 229 -20.03 -16.81 3.62
CA ARG A 229 -19.09 -15.89 2.96
C ARG A 229 -19.18 -16.03 1.44
N GLU A 230 -19.40 -17.25 0.96
CA GLU A 230 -19.49 -17.60 -0.45
C GLU A 230 -20.69 -16.94 -1.14
N LEU A 231 -21.86 -16.92 -0.48
CA LEU A 231 -23.05 -16.26 -1.01
C LEU A 231 -22.86 -14.74 -1.07
N PHE A 232 -22.11 -14.18 -0.13
CA PHE A 232 -21.80 -12.76 -0.09
C PHE A 232 -20.89 -12.37 -1.26
N THR A 233 -19.80 -13.11 -1.49
CA THR A 233 -18.93 -12.92 -2.67
C THR A 233 -19.69 -13.13 -3.98
N ALA A 234 -20.54 -14.16 -4.07
CA ALA A 234 -21.36 -14.42 -5.26
C ALA A 234 -22.32 -13.26 -5.57
N SER A 235 -22.87 -12.62 -4.53
CA SER A 235 -23.76 -11.46 -4.68
C SER A 235 -23.01 -10.22 -5.17
N ALA A 236 -21.77 -10.02 -4.72
CA ALA A 236 -20.91 -8.96 -5.22
C ALA A 236 -20.64 -9.15 -6.72
N LEU A 237 -20.23 -10.36 -7.12
CA LEU A 237 -19.98 -10.70 -8.52
C LEU A 237 -21.25 -10.56 -9.38
N LEU A 238 -22.42 -10.95 -8.87
CA LEU A 238 -23.70 -10.74 -9.56
C LEU A 238 -23.96 -9.26 -9.84
N ILE A 239 -23.69 -8.38 -8.88
CA ILE A 239 -23.85 -6.92 -9.08
C ILE A 239 -22.90 -6.43 -10.17
N VAL A 240 -21.63 -6.83 -10.13
CA VAL A 240 -20.62 -6.45 -11.11
C VAL A 240 -21.00 -6.91 -12.51
N PHE A 241 -21.31 -8.19 -12.69
CA PHE A 241 -21.70 -8.74 -13.98
C PHE A 241 -23.03 -8.17 -14.47
N GLY A 242 -24.00 -7.98 -13.57
CA GLY A 242 -25.29 -7.37 -13.93
C GLY A 242 -25.15 -5.94 -14.45
N ILE A 243 -24.32 -5.12 -13.80
CA ILE A 243 -24.06 -3.75 -14.26
C ILE A 243 -23.22 -3.73 -15.54
N SER A 244 -22.19 -4.58 -15.62
CA SER A 244 -21.34 -4.69 -16.81
C SER A 244 -22.15 -5.09 -18.05
N TRP A 245 -23.04 -6.08 -17.89
CA TRP A 245 -23.98 -6.49 -18.93
C TRP A 245 -24.97 -5.37 -19.30
N LEU A 246 -25.51 -4.64 -18.32
CA LEU A 246 -26.39 -3.50 -18.58
C LEU A 246 -25.68 -2.40 -19.39
N MET A 247 -24.42 -2.11 -19.11
CA MET A 247 -23.64 -1.17 -19.91
C MET A 247 -23.43 -1.66 -21.34
N GLN A 248 -23.14 -2.95 -21.52
CA GLN A 248 -23.00 -3.56 -22.85
C GLN A 248 -24.27 -3.41 -23.67
N VAL A 249 -25.44 -3.64 -23.07
CA VAL A 249 -26.75 -3.45 -23.74
C VAL A 249 -26.94 -2.02 -24.25
N VAL A 250 -26.37 -1.03 -23.56
CA VAL A 250 -26.51 0.41 -23.84
C VAL A 250 -25.36 0.93 -24.72
N GLY A 251 -24.56 0.02 -25.30
CA GLY A 251 -23.45 0.36 -26.19
C GLY A 251 -22.22 0.91 -25.46
N LEU A 252 -22.12 0.69 -24.15
CA LEU A 252 -20.97 1.07 -23.33
C LEU A 252 -20.14 -0.15 -22.94
N SER A 253 -18.84 0.05 -22.70
CA SER A 253 -17.94 -1.04 -22.33
C SER A 253 -18.33 -1.68 -20.99
N PRO A 254 -18.27 -3.03 -20.86
CA PRO A 254 -18.40 -3.74 -19.59
C PRO A 254 -17.48 -3.19 -18.49
N ALA A 255 -16.27 -2.77 -18.86
CA ALA A 255 -15.27 -2.17 -17.99
C ALA A 255 -15.78 -0.91 -17.26
N LEU A 256 -16.49 -0.02 -17.99
CA LEU A 256 -17.09 1.18 -17.40
C LEU A 256 -18.17 0.82 -16.37
N GLY A 257 -18.98 -0.21 -16.66
CA GLY A 257 -20.01 -0.70 -15.75
C GLY A 257 -19.42 -1.26 -14.46
N ALA A 258 -18.39 -2.07 -14.57
CA ALA A 258 -17.68 -2.65 -13.43
C ALA A 258 -17.11 -1.58 -12.50
N PHE A 259 -16.49 -0.54 -13.08
CA PHE A 259 -16.00 0.60 -12.32
C PHE A 259 -17.11 1.35 -11.58
N ILE A 260 -18.21 1.69 -12.27
CA ILE A 260 -19.36 2.38 -11.67
C ILE A 260 -19.96 1.54 -10.52
N ALA A 261 -20.06 0.22 -10.72
CA ALA A 261 -20.49 -0.72 -9.68
C ALA A 261 -19.61 -0.62 -8.43
N GLY A 262 -18.29 -0.56 -8.62
CA GLY A 262 -17.30 -0.43 -7.56
C GLY A 262 -17.50 0.85 -6.75
N VAL A 263 -17.58 2.00 -7.43
CA VAL A 263 -17.75 3.32 -6.78
C VAL A 263 -19.04 3.40 -5.98
N ILE A 264 -20.12 2.82 -6.52
CA ILE A 264 -21.41 2.78 -5.81
C ILE A 264 -21.32 1.89 -4.57
N LEU A 265 -20.67 0.74 -4.66
CA LEU A 265 -20.50 -0.19 -3.55
C LEU A 265 -19.48 0.30 -2.51
N ALA A 266 -18.54 1.17 -2.89
CA ALA A 266 -17.58 1.80 -1.99
C ALA A 266 -18.27 2.63 -0.91
N ASN A 267 -19.42 3.25 -1.22
CA ASN A 267 -20.23 3.99 -0.24
C ASN A 267 -21.19 3.11 0.58
N SER A 268 -21.15 1.78 0.42
CA SER A 268 -22.02 0.88 1.17
C SER A 268 -21.42 0.51 2.54
N PRO A 269 -22.25 0.23 3.57
CA PRO A 269 -21.79 -0.29 4.86
C PRO A 269 -21.03 -1.62 4.77
N TYR A 270 -21.08 -2.26 3.60
CA TYR A 270 -20.52 -3.57 3.32
C TYR A 270 -19.18 -3.52 2.59
N ARG A 271 -18.65 -2.32 2.29
CA ARG A 271 -17.38 -2.13 1.56
C ARG A 271 -16.24 -2.99 2.09
N HIS A 272 -15.95 -2.93 3.39
CA HIS A 272 -14.80 -3.65 3.97
C HIS A 272 -14.94 -5.17 3.86
N ALA A 273 -16.17 -5.69 3.96
CA ALA A 273 -16.41 -7.11 3.76
C ALA A 273 -16.20 -7.50 2.29
N LEU A 274 -16.71 -6.68 1.36
CA LEU A 274 -16.51 -6.89 -0.08
C LEU A 274 -15.03 -6.82 -0.44
N GLU A 275 -14.30 -5.84 0.08
CA GLU A 275 -12.87 -5.65 -0.14
C GLU A 275 -12.06 -6.85 0.38
N SER A 276 -12.30 -7.29 1.61
CA SER A 276 -11.58 -8.43 2.21
C SER A 276 -11.90 -9.76 1.51
N ASP A 277 -13.13 -9.94 1.04
CA ASP A 277 -13.55 -11.16 0.35
C ASP A 277 -13.01 -11.24 -1.08
N LEU A 278 -12.76 -10.09 -1.70
CA LEU A 278 -12.29 -10.00 -3.08
C LEU A 278 -10.77 -9.77 -3.20
N GLU A 279 -10.10 -9.36 -2.13
CA GLU A 279 -8.64 -9.18 -2.07
C GLU A 279 -7.86 -10.42 -2.59
N PRO A 280 -8.23 -11.68 -2.25
CA PRO A 280 -7.56 -12.85 -2.80
C PRO A 280 -7.68 -12.97 -4.33
N PHE A 281 -8.81 -12.54 -4.89
CA PHE A 281 -9.03 -12.53 -6.33
C PHE A 281 -8.25 -11.41 -7.01
N LYS A 282 -8.11 -10.25 -6.35
CA LYS A 282 -7.33 -9.10 -6.85
C LYS A 282 -5.92 -9.53 -7.25
N GLY A 283 -5.18 -10.16 -6.34
CA GLY A 283 -3.79 -10.57 -6.61
C GLY A 283 -3.67 -11.61 -7.73
N LEU A 284 -4.58 -12.59 -7.76
CA LEU A 284 -4.56 -13.65 -8.77
C LEU A 284 -4.91 -13.12 -10.18
N LEU A 285 -5.94 -12.27 -10.27
CA LEU A 285 -6.37 -11.66 -11.53
C LEU A 285 -5.33 -10.69 -12.07
N LEU A 286 -4.66 -9.95 -11.20
CA LEU A 286 -3.53 -9.10 -11.58
C LEU A 286 -2.40 -9.92 -12.19
N GLY A 287 -2.08 -11.08 -11.59
CA GLY A 287 -1.09 -11.99 -12.11
C GLY A 287 -1.46 -12.55 -13.49
N VAL A 288 -2.72 -12.96 -13.67
CA VAL A 288 -3.24 -13.42 -14.97
C VAL A 288 -3.18 -12.32 -16.01
N PHE A 289 -3.59 -11.09 -15.66
CA PHE A 289 -3.53 -9.94 -16.55
C PHE A 289 -2.10 -9.66 -17.03
N PHE A 290 -1.13 -9.55 -16.11
CA PHE A 290 0.25 -9.26 -16.50
C PHE A 290 0.92 -10.42 -17.26
N MET A 291 0.54 -11.67 -16.99
CA MET A 291 0.96 -12.81 -17.83
C MET A 291 0.36 -12.73 -19.23
N ALA A 292 -0.93 -12.40 -19.35
CA ALA A 292 -1.57 -12.22 -20.65
C ALA A 292 -0.91 -11.08 -21.45
N VAL A 293 -0.66 -9.93 -20.81
CA VAL A 293 0.09 -8.82 -21.41
C VAL A 293 1.50 -9.23 -21.83
N GLY A 294 2.21 -10.02 -21.02
CA GLY A 294 3.51 -10.56 -21.40
C GLY A 294 3.44 -11.47 -22.63
N ALA A 295 2.37 -12.26 -22.75
CA ALA A 295 2.16 -13.17 -23.88
C ALA A 295 1.78 -12.44 -25.17
N THR A 296 1.16 -11.26 -25.10
CA THR A 296 0.80 -10.47 -26.29
C THR A 296 1.99 -9.71 -26.90
N ILE A 297 3.16 -9.68 -26.24
CA ILE A 297 4.35 -9.01 -26.77
C ILE A 297 4.83 -9.69 -28.04
N ASN A 298 4.58 -9.05 -29.18
CA ASN A 298 5.00 -9.52 -30.48
C ASN A 298 6.48 -9.17 -30.74
N PHE A 299 7.38 -10.10 -30.44
CA PHE A 299 8.82 -9.93 -30.70
C PHE A 299 9.14 -9.77 -32.19
N ASN A 300 8.34 -10.35 -33.09
CA ASN A 300 8.56 -10.18 -34.53
C ASN A 300 8.38 -8.72 -34.94
N LEU A 301 7.39 -8.04 -34.37
CA LEU A 301 7.14 -6.61 -34.60
C LEU A 301 8.31 -5.76 -34.05
N ILE A 302 8.79 -6.09 -32.85
CA ILE A 302 9.95 -5.40 -32.23
C ILE A 302 11.23 -5.61 -33.05
N ILE A 303 11.46 -6.81 -33.58
CA ILE A 303 12.65 -7.11 -34.39
C ILE A 303 12.55 -6.50 -35.80
N ALA A 304 11.34 -6.34 -36.33
CA ALA A 304 11.13 -5.71 -37.63
C ALA A 304 11.49 -4.23 -37.63
N ASP A 305 11.14 -3.49 -36.57
CA ASP A 305 11.52 -2.08 -36.40
C ASP A 305 11.93 -1.73 -34.95
N PRO A 306 13.12 -2.22 -34.52
CA PRO A 306 13.57 -2.06 -33.14
C PRO A 306 13.90 -0.61 -32.82
N VAL A 307 14.37 0.16 -33.80
CA VAL A 307 14.78 1.55 -33.60
C VAL A 307 13.58 2.40 -33.26
N THR A 308 12.50 2.31 -34.04
CA THR A 308 11.28 3.09 -33.80
C THR A 308 10.64 2.71 -32.47
N ILE A 309 10.47 1.41 -32.19
CA ILE A 309 9.81 0.97 -30.95
C ILE A 309 10.61 1.38 -29.72
N ILE A 310 11.90 1.07 -29.66
CA ILE A 310 12.73 1.38 -28.50
C ILE A 310 12.87 2.90 -28.32
N SER A 311 13.00 3.66 -29.40
CA SER A 311 13.09 5.12 -29.31
C SER A 311 11.79 5.74 -28.79
N ILE A 312 10.61 5.28 -29.23
CA ILE A 312 9.33 5.75 -28.71
C ILE A 312 9.15 5.34 -27.24
N THR A 313 9.45 4.09 -26.87
CA THR A 313 9.39 3.61 -25.48
C THR A 313 10.25 4.48 -24.56
N LEU A 314 11.53 4.67 -24.89
CA LEU A 314 12.42 5.49 -24.09
C LEU A 314 12.01 6.97 -24.11
N GLY A 315 11.52 7.47 -25.25
CA GLY A 315 11.02 8.83 -25.39
C GLY A 315 9.85 9.12 -24.45
N ILE A 316 8.84 8.23 -24.39
CA ILE A 316 7.70 8.36 -23.48
C ILE A 316 8.16 8.32 -22.02
N MET A 317 9.02 7.35 -21.67
CA MET A 317 9.56 7.26 -20.31
C MET A 317 10.31 8.53 -19.93
N LEU A 318 11.13 9.07 -20.83
CA LEU A 318 11.87 10.32 -20.62
C LEU A 318 10.93 11.51 -20.42
N VAL A 319 9.94 11.70 -21.30
CA VAL A 319 8.95 12.78 -21.17
C VAL A 319 8.24 12.70 -19.82
N LYS A 320 7.73 11.51 -19.45
CA LYS A 320 7.06 11.30 -18.16
C LYS A 320 7.98 11.59 -16.98
N SER A 321 9.20 11.04 -16.99
CA SER A 321 10.17 11.29 -15.93
C SER A 321 10.54 12.77 -15.82
N LEU A 322 10.68 13.51 -16.91
CA LEU A 322 10.95 14.95 -16.87
C LEU A 322 9.80 15.74 -16.23
N VAL A 323 8.55 15.44 -16.62
CA VAL A 323 7.36 16.05 -16.03
C VAL A 323 7.28 15.74 -14.53
N LEU A 324 7.52 14.49 -14.14
CA LEU A 324 7.47 14.06 -12.75
C LEU A 324 8.62 14.66 -11.92
N ILE A 325 9.83 14.79 -12.47
CA ILE A 325 10.97 15.47 -11.82
C ILE A 325 10.61 16.93 -11.55
N LEU A 326 10.00 17.61 -12.52
CA LEU A 326 9.55 18.99 -12.35
C LEU A 326 8.54 19.10 -11.21
N ILE A 327 7.55 18.21 -11.19
CA ILE A 327 6.53 18.15 -10.14
C ILE A 327 7.16 17.89 -8.77
N GLY A 328 8.07 16.93 -8.65
CA GLY A 328 8.73 16.63 -7.39
C GLY A 328 9.63 17.77 -6.90
N LYS A 329 10.29 18.52 -7.80
CA LYS A 329 11.01 19.75 -7.47
C LYS A 329 10.08 20.83 -6.92
N LEU A 330 8.93 21.06 -7.57
CA LEU A 330 7.91 22.00 -7.09
C LEU A 330 7.35 21.62 -5.71
N ARG A 331 7.39 20.33 -5.36
CA ARG A 331 6.99 19.79 -4.06
C ARG A 331 8.14 19.56 -3.07
N LYS A 332 9.35 20.03 -3.40
CA LYS A 332 10.54 19.98 -2.54
C LYS A 332 10.94 18.56 -2.09
N LEU A 333 10.75 17.56 -2.95
CA LEU A 333 11.33 16.23 -2.72
C LEU A 333 12.87 16.32 -2.81
N SER A 334 13.58 15.53 -1.99
CA SER A 334 15.04 15.41 -2.13
C SER A 334 15.41 14.81 -3.49
N THR A 335 16.67 14.98 -3.93
CA THR A 335 17.09 14.55 -5.27
C THR A 335 16.84 13.05 -5.49
N GLY A 336 17.19 12.22 -4.51
CA GLY A 336 16.92 10.78 -4.54
C GLY A 336 15.42 10.46 -4.56
N GLN A 337 14.64 11.07 -3.66
CA GLN A 337 13.18 10.87 -3.59
C GLN A 337 12.48 11.27 -4.89
N ASN A 338 12.90 12.40 -5.48
CA ASN A 338 12.33 12.90 -6.72
C ASN A 338 12.63 11.97 -7.90
N LEU A 339 13.84 11.42 -7.96
CA LEU A 339 14.22 10.49 -9.01
C LEU A 339 13.50 9.14 -8.86
N SER A 340 13.35 8.64 -7.64
CA SER A 340 12.53 7.44 -7.35
C SER A 340 11.06 7.65 -7.71
N PHE A 341 10.50 8.81 -7.39
CA PHE A 341 9.14 9.20 -7.78
C PHE A 341 8.99 9.24 -9.31
N ALA A 342 9.92 9.89 -10.01
CA ALA A 342 9.83 10.09 -11.45
C ALA A 342 10.09 8.83 -12.30
N ILE A 343 11.04 7.99 -11.89
CA ILE A 343 11.28 6.70 -12.56
C ILE A 343 10.16 5.74 -12.20
N GLY A 344 9.70 5.72 -10.95
CA GLY A 344 8.64 4.83 -10.50
C GLY A 344 7.30 4.99 -11.24
N LEU A 345 6.99 6.18 -11.75
CA LEU A 345 5.76 6.46 -12.53
C LEU A 345 6.01 6.67 -14.04
N SER A 346 7.19 6.29 -14.55
CA SER A 346 7.56 6.50 -15.96
C SER A 346 6.86 5.57 -16.95
N GLN A 347 6.39 4.41 -16.49
CA GLN A 347 5.69 3.39 -17.27
C GLN A 347 4.29 3.83 -17.68
N VAL A 348 3.81 3.27 -18.77
CA VAL A 348 2.43 3.40 -19.23
C VAL A 348 1.52 2.44 -18.43
N SER A 349 0.24 2.78 -18.30
CA SER A 349 -0.73 2.03 -17.49
C SER A 349 -1.30 0.80 -18.19
N GLU A 350 -1.78 -0.16 -17.40
CA GLU A 350 -2.66 -1.24 -17.85
C GLU A 350 -3.92 -0.73 -18.56
N PHE A 351 -4.42 0.46 -18.18
CA PHE A 351 -5.59 1.06 -18.80
C PHE A 351 -5.36 1.48 -20.25
N SER A 352 -4.11 1.66 -20.66
CA SER A 352 -3.79 2.02 -22.03
C SER A 352 -4.14 0.89 -23.00
N PHE A 353 -4.02 -0.37 -22.60
CA PHE A 353 -4.50 -1.51 -23.40
C PHE A 353 -6.01 -1.44 -23.65
N VAL A 354 -6.77 -1.06 -22.63
CA VAL A 354 -8.23 -0.91 -22.71
C VAL A 354 -8.58 0.26 -23.63
N THR A 355 -7.90 1.39 -23.51
CA THR A 355 -8.17 2.55 -24.36
C THR A 355 -7.75 2.31 -25.81
N TYR A 356 -6.69 1.54 -26.08
CA TYR A 356 -6.31 1.15 -27.45
C TYR A 356 -7.35 0.21 -28.06
N ALA A 357 -7.80 -0.81 -27.32
CA ALA A 357 -8.87 -1.69 -27.79
C ALA A 357 -10.15 -0.91 -28.11
N PHE A 358 -10.49 0.09 -27.28
CA PHE A 358 -11.64 0.95 -27.52
C PHE A 358 -11.43 1.88 -28.72
N ALA A 359 -10.25 2.47 -28.87
CA ALA A 359 -9.91 3.28 -30.03
C ALA A 359 -9.92 2.47 -31.34
N LEU A 360 -9.52 1.21 -31.29
CA LEU A 360 -9.60 0.27 -32.41
C LEU A 360 -11.07 -0.06 -32.74
N GLN A 361 -11.89 -0.33 -31.72
CA GLN A 361 -13.33 -0.61 -31.87
C GLN A 361 -14.09 0.54 -32.55
N PHE A 362 -13.74 1.79 -32.23
CA PHE A 362 -14.34 2.98 -32.83
C PHE A 362 -13.60 3.47 -34.10
N GLU A 363 -12.69 2.65 -34.65
CA GLU A 363 -11.92 2.95 -35.86
C GLU A 363 -11.14 4.28 -35.76
N VAL A 364 -10.79 4.71 -34.55
CA VAL A 364 -9.94 5.89 -34.31
C VAL A 364 -8.49 5.54 -34.66
N ILE A 365 -8.07 4.30 -34.37
CA ILE A 365 -6.75 3.76 -34.71
C ILE A 365 -6.91 2.46 -35.49
N ASP A 366 -5.90 2.10 -36.28
CA ASP A 366 -5.86 0.82 -36.98
C ASP A 366 -5.18 -0.28 -36.14
N MET A 367 -5.31 -1.53 -36.59
CA MET A 367 -4.76 -2.68 -35.86
C MET A 367 -3.23 -2.63 -35.78
N SER A 368 -2.56 -2.13 -36.83
CA SER A 368 -1.10 -1.99 -36.85
C SER A 368 -0.60 -1.02 -35.78
N LEU A 369 -1.24 0.15 -35.64
CA LEU A 369 -0.89 1.12 -34.61
C LEU A 369 -1.24 0.58 -33.21
N SER A 370 -2.38 -0.10 -33.06
CA SER A 370 -2.75 -0.75 -31.80
C SER A 370 -1.66 -1.72 -31.33
N ASP A 371 -1.22 -2.65 -32.18
CA ASP A 371 -0.17 -3.62 -31.86
C ASP A 371 1.16 -2.95 -31.49
N GLN A 372 1.54 -1.88 -32.19
CA GLN A 372 2.72 -1.08 -31.87
C GLN A 372 2.61 -0.43 -30.49
N LEU A 373 1.48 0.20 -30.18
CA LEU A 373 1.24 0.87 -28.90
C LEU A 373 1.19 -0.12 -27.74
N MET A 374 0.62 -1.31 -27.96
CA MET A 374 0.63 -2.41 -26.98
C MET A 374 2.06 -2.87 -26.69
N ALA A 375 2.89 -3.07 -27.72
CA ALA A 375 4.29 -3.45 -27.57
C ALA A 375 5.09 -2.37 -26.81
N ILE A 376 4.92 -1.09 -27.20
CA ILE A 376 5.56 0.05 -26.52
C ILE A 376 5.17 0.06 -25.03
N THR A 377 3.88 -0.08 -24.73
CA THR A 377 3.35 -0.09 -23.35
C THR A 377 3.97 -1.21 -22.53
N ALA A 378 3.97 -2.44 -23.05
CA ALA A 378 4.56 -3.60 -22.38
C ALA A 378 6.08 -3.44 -22.14
N LEU A 379 6.80 -2.84 -23.08
CA LEU A 379 8.22 -2.52 -22.90
C LEU A 379 8.44 -1.47 -21.80
N THR A 380 7.61 -0.43 -21.70
CA THR A 380 7.72 0.53 -20.59
C THR A 380 7.50 -0.14 -19.23
N MET A 381 6.52 -1.04 -19.12
CA MET A 381 6.26 -1.81 -17.90
C MET A 381 7.42 -2.74 -17.53
N THR A 382 8.17 -3.21 -18.52
CA THR A 382 9.37 -4.04 -18.31
C THR A 382 10.58 -3.18 -17.91
N PHE A 383 10.78 -2.04 -18.58
CA PHE A 383 11.95 -1.19 -18.37
C PHE A 383 11.88 -0.39 -17.07
N THR A 384 10.70 0.00 -16.59
CA THR A 384 10.60 0.82 -15.37
C THR A 384 11.07 0.11 -14.10
N PRO A 385 10.65 -1.14 -13.78
CA PRO A 385 11.20 -1.87 -12.64
C PRO A 385 12.72 -2.08 -12.73
N LEU A 386 13.24 -2.34 -13.95
CA LEU A 386 14.68 -2.46 -14.19
C LEU A 386 15.42 -1.14 -13.96
N ALA A 387 14.86 -0.03 -14.45
CA ALA A 387 15.38 1.31 -14.23
C ALA A 387 15.34 1.70 -12.75
N SER A 388 14.27 1.35 -12.02
CA SER A 388 14.18 1.54 -10.58
C SER A 388 15.21 0.70 -9.82
N LEU A 389 15.44 -0.55 -10.21
CA LEU A 389 16.46 -1.40 -9.60
C LEU A 389 17.87 -0.83 -9.84
N ALA A 390 18.14 -0.37 -11.06
CA ALA A 390 19.42 0.26 -11.39
C ALA A 390 19.62 1.58 -10.63
N LEU A 391 18.56 2.38 -10.50
CA LEU A 391 18.53 3.61 -9.70
C LEU A 391 18.91 3.31 -8.25
N ASP A 392 18.21 2.37 -7.61
CA ASP A 392 18.40 2.03 -6.19
C ASP A 392 19.79 1.43 -5.92
N LYS A 393 20.35 0.68 -6.88
CA LYS A 393 21.64 0.01 -6.71
C LYS A 393 22.85 0.88 -7.04
N PHE A 394 22.73 1.76 -8.03
CA PHE A 394 23.89 2.48 -8.60
C PHE A 394 23.88 3.99 -8.39
N ILE A 395 22.70 4.61 -8.32
CA ILE A 395 22.57 6.07 -8.34
C ILE A 395 22.20 6.60 -6.94
N ILE A 396 21.19 6.04 -6.27
CA ILE A 396 20.77 6.48 -4.93
C ILE A 396 21.93 6.39 -3.92
N PRO A 397 22.73 5.30 -3.85
CA PRO A 397 23.85 5.22 -2.91
C PRO A 397 24.97 6.22 -3.19
N LYS A 398 25.01 6.81 -4.39
CA LYS A 398 25.95 7.88 -4.76
C LYS A 398 25.37 9.26 -4.47
N LEU A 399 24.09 9.46 -4.73
CA LEU A 399 23.37 10.68 -4.37
C LEU A 399 23.28 10.86 -2.86
N GLU A 400 23.07 9.79 -2.09
CA GLU A 400 23.13 9.83 -0.62
C GLU A 400 24.55 10.10 -0.09
N LYS A 401 25.59 9.89 -0.90
CA LYS A 401 26.97 10.33 -0.61
C LYS A 401 27.25 11.78 -1.06
N GLU A 402 26.45 12.34 -1.96
CA GLU A 402 26.67 13.64 -2.61
C GLU A 402 25.58 14.69 -2.32
N ASP A 403 24.58 14.39 -1.48
CA ASP A 403 23.58 15.36 -0.99
C ASP A 403 23.94 15.79 0.47
N PRO A 404 24.89 16.72 0.68
CA PRO A 404 25.14 17.36 1.98
C PRO A 404 24.11 18.47 2.24
N ILE A 405 22.83 18.24 1.96
CA ILE A 405 21.73 19.17 2.23
C ILE A 405 20.53 18.35 2.72
N THR A 406 20.66 17.61 3.83
CA THR A 406 20.38 18.15 5.18
C THR A 406 21.51 17.83 6.16
N GLY A 407 22.75 18.08 5.75
CA GLY A 407 23.88 18.32 6.65
C GLY A 407 23.73 19.66 7.37
N LYS A 408 22.76 19.78 8.28
CA LYS A 408 23.05 20.49 9.54
C LYS A 408 23.53 19.41 10.48
N GLU A 409 24.86 19.29 10.51
CA GLU A 409 25.65 18.52 11.47
C GLU A 409 25.38 16.99 11.37
N ASP A 410 26.17 16.24 10.58
CA ASP A 410 27.45 15.69 11.06
C ASP A 410 28.17 16.58 12.09
N GLU A 411 27.51 16.79 13.22
CA GLU A 411 28.20 16.61 14.47
C GLU A 411 28.58 15.13 14.40
N VAL A 412 29.84 14.87 14.04
CA VAL A 412 30.57 13.78 14.68
C VAL A 412 30.03 13.76 16.11
N ILE A 413 29.42 12.65 16.51
CA ILE A 413 28.82 12.53 17.85
C ILE A 413 29.98 12.70 18.83
N HIS A 414 30.25 13.95 19.20
CA HIS A 414 31.39 14.36 19.99
C HIS A 414 31.15 13.97 21.45
N GLU A 415 29.86 13.83 21.80
CA GLU A 415 29.39 13.46 23.12
C GLU A 415 29.02 11.98 23.14
N LYS A 416 29.87 11.19 23.77
CA LYS A 416 29.62 9.78 24.04
C LYS A 416 28.81 9.67 25.33
N ASN A 417 27.50 9.81 25.18
CA ASN A 417 26.58 9.62 26.30
C ASN A 417 26.58 8.18 26.77
N GLN A 418 26.36 7.99 28.06
CA GLN A 418 26.30 6.64 28.66
C GLN A 418 25.02 5.88 28.28
N VAL A 419 24.02 6.58 27.72
CA VAL A 419 22.71 6.04 27.34
C VAL A 419 22.39 6.37 25.88
N ILE A 420 22.02 5.35 25.11
CA ILE A 420 21.51 5.47 23.75
C ILE A 420 20.00 5.18 23.76
N LEU A 421 19.20 6.02 23.11
CA LEU A 421 17.75 5.85 22.98
C LEU A 421 17.37 5.70 21.50
N LEU A 422 16.86 4.53 21.13
CA LEU A 422 16.35 4.25 19.78
C LEU A 422 14.84 4.44 19.72
N GLY A 423 14.38 5.30 18.83
CA GLY A 423 12.97 5.59 18.61
C GLY A 423 12.39 6.55 19.64
N PHE A 424 12.18 7.80 19.24
CA PHE A 424 11.63 8.86 20.10
C PHE A 424 10.11 9.02 19.91
N GLY A 425 9.37 7.90 19.92
CA GLY A 425 7.90 7.90 19.87
C GLY A 425 7.24 8.32 21.20
N ASN A 426 5.97 7.96 21.41
CA ASN A 426 5.25 8.27 22.66
C ASN A 426 5.99 7.73 23.89
N PHE A 427 6.47 6.49 23.81
CA PHE A 427 7.24 5.85 24.87
C PHE A 427 8.63 6.48 25.01
N GLY A 428 9.43 6.49 23.93
CA GLY A 428 10.80 6.99 23.95
C GLY A 428 10.89 8.46 24.35
N SER A 429 9.96 9.31 23.89
CA SER A 429 9.93 10.73 24.26
C SER A 429 9.71 10.96 25.75
N THR A 430 8.86 10.13 26.37
CA THR A 430 8.61 10.20 27.81
C THR A 430 9.86 9.80 28.60
N VAL A 431 10.51 8.70 28.19
CA VAL A 431 11.77 8.22 28.79
C VAL A 431 12.88 9.26 28.65
N GLY A 432 13.12 9.77 27.43
CA GLY A 432 14.17 10.76 27.16
C GLY A 432 13.95 12.07 27.92
N ARG A 433 12.71 12.55 28.03
CA ARG A 433 12.36 13.73 28.85
C ARG A 433 12.62 13.50 30.33
N PHE A 434 12.25 12.34 30.85
CA PHE A 434 12.44 11.98 32.25
C PHE A 434 13.92 11.89 32.63
N LEU A 435 14.74 11.25 31.81
CA LEU A 435 16.18 11.14 32.02
C LEU A 435 16.86 12.52 31.99
N ARG A 436 16.52 13.35 30.99
CA ARG A 436 17.04 14.71 30.87
C ARG A 436 16.69 15.59 32.06
N ALA A 437 15.46 15.48 32.58
CA ALA A 437 15.04 16.22 33.78
C ALA A 437 15.87 15.89 35.02
N ASN A 438 16.56 14.74 35.03
CA ASN A 438 17.44 14.29 36.10
C ASN A 438 18.93 14.43 35.74
N GLY A 439 19.27 15.23 34.72
CA GLY A 439 20.66 15.49 34.32
C GLY A 439 21.34 14.35 33.56
N VAL A 440 20.57 13.36 33.08
CA VAL A 440 21.10 12.26 32.26
C VAL A 440 20.80 12.56 30.79
N GLU A 441 21.83 12.89 30.02
CA GLU A 441 21.73 13.08 28.58
C GLU A 441 21.79 11.75 27.83
N CYS A 442 21.03 11.65 26.75
CA CYS A 442 20.94 10.45 25.91
C CYS A 442 21.31 10.81 24.48
N THR A 443 22.02 9.91 23.79
CA THR A 443 22.16 9.97 22.34
C THR A 443 20.90 9.37 21.72
N ILE A 444 20.09 10.20 21.04
CA ILE A 444 18.79 9.77 20.51
C ILE A 444 18.91 9.51 19.00
N LEU A 445 18.45 8.34 18.56
CA LEU A 445 18.35 7.95 17.15
C LEU A 445 16.88 7.79 16.74
N ASP A 446 16.45 8.44 15.66
CA ASP A 446 15.13 8.26 15.06
C ASP A 446 15.22 8.24 13.52
N TYR A 447 14.27 7.58 12.86
CA TYR A 447 14.22 7.45 11.40
C TYR A 447 13.19 8.41 10.76
N ASP A 448 12.37 9.10 11.55
CA ASP A 448 11.31 10.02 11.10
C ASP A 448 11.85 11.47 11.06
N PRO A 449 12.10 12.06 9.86
CA PRO A 449 12.67 13.41 9.75
C PRO A 449 11.79 14.50 10.36
N ASP A 450 10.46 14.38 10.26
CA ASP A 450 9.52 15.37 10.79
C ASP A 450 9.62 15.42 12.32
N ARG A 451 9.84 14.26 12.93
CA ARG A 451 10.02 14.11 14.38
C ARG A 451 11.35 14.69 14.85
N ILE A 452 12.43 14.46 14.11
CA ILE A 452 13.76 14.99 14.43
C ILE A 452 13.73 16.52 14.48
N ASP A 453 13.13 17.17 13.47
CA ASP A 453 13.03 18.62 13.42
C ASP A 453 12.23 19.21 14.58
N PHE A 454 11.14 18.55 14.96
CA PHE A 454 10.34 18.93 16.12
C PHE A 454 11.13 18.82 17.43
N LEU A 455 11.87 17.72 17.61
CA LEU A 455 12.61 17.44 18.83
C LEU A 455 13.84 18.33 19.01
N ARG A 456 14.53 18.65 17.91
CA ARG A 456 15.61 19.64 17.92
C ARG A 456 15.12 21.01 18.39
N LYS A 457 13.92 21.44 17.95
CA LYS A 457 13.28 22.68 18.44
C LYS A 457 12.92 22.63 19.93
N MET A 458 12.65 21.45 20.48
CA MET A 458 12.47 21.22 21.92
C MET A 458 13.79 21.08 22.68
N GLY A 459 14.92 21.30 22.01
CA GLY A 459 16.27 21.24 22.57
C GLY A 459 16.79 19.83 22.82
N PHE A 460 16.20 18.79 22.24
CA PHE A 460 16.76 17.44 22.26
C PHE A 460 17.82 17.29 21.18
N LYS A 461 18.94 16.64 21.52
CA LYS A 461 19.96 16.23 20.56
C LYS A 461 19.52 14.92 19.93
N VAL A 462 18.98 14.99 18.71
CA VAL A 462 18.44 13.85 17.96
C VAL A 462 19.16 13.74 16.63
N TYR A 463 19.59 12.52 16.32
CA TYR A 463 20.28 12.16 15.09
C TYR A 463 19.40 11.27 14.22
N PHE A 464 19.50 11.46 12.91
CA PHE A 464 18.84 10.59 11.95
C PHE A 464 19.62 9.29 11.82
N GLY A 465 18.96 8.15 12.04
CA GLY A 465 19.65 6.87 11.91
C GLY A 465 18.76 5.67 12.19
N ASP A 466 18.93 4.63 11.38
CA ASP A 466 18.34 3.33 11.64
C ASP A 466 19.21 2.56 12.64
N GLY A 467 18.66 2.30 13.83
CA GLY A 467 19.31 1.53 14.88
C GLY A 467 19.61 0.07 14.48
N SER A 468 19.03 -0.42 13.39
CA SER A 468 19.28 -1.76 12.83
C SER A 468 20.58 -1.83 12.03
N GLN A 469 21.36 -0.75 11.95
CA GLN A 469 22.64 -0.70 11.25
C GLN A 469 23.81 -0.57 12.25
N VAL A 470 24.75 -1.51 12.19
CA VAL A 470 25.93 -1.56 13.08
C VAL A 470 26.72 -0.25 13.04
N ASN A 471 26.94 0.32 11.86
CA ASN A 471 27.71 1.57 11.70
C ASN A 471 27.02 2.78 12.35
N VAL A 472 25.68 2.81 12.33
CA VAL A 472 24.90 3.90 12.96
C VAL A 472 25.02 3.80 14.48
N LEU A 473 24.84 2.61 15.05
CA LEU A 473 25.02 2.38 16.50
C LEU A 473 26.44 2.70 16.96
N LYS A 474 27.44 2.30 16.17
CA LYS A 474 28.84 2.60 16.46
C LYS A 474 29.11 4.10 16.49
N THR A 475 28.59 4.82 15.49
CA THR A 475 28.69 6.28 15.43
C THR A 475 27.97 6.95 16.59
N ALA A 476 26.83 6.39 17.03
CA ALA A 476 26.09 6.82 18.22
C ALA A 476 26.80 6.57 19.56
N GLY A 477 27.98 5.96 19.53
CA GLY A 477 28.79 5.71 20.72
C GLY A 477 28.47 4.39 21.41
N ALA A 478 27.85 3.42 20.72
CA ALA A 478 27.54 2.11 21.31
C ALA A 478 28.76 1.35 21.84
N ASP A 479 29.97 1.67 21.36
CA ASP A 479 31.22 1.14 21.90
C ASP A 479 31.46 1.54 23.36
N GLU A 480 31.04 2.74 23.77
CA GLU A 480 31.31 3.33 25.10
C GLU A 480 30.06 3.51 25.97
N ALA A 481 28.88 3.42 25.38
CA ALA A 481 27.63 3.47 26.10
C ALA A 481 27.47 2.26 27.04
N LYS A 482 26.76 2.47 28.14
CA LYS A 482 26.43 1.41 29.10
C LYS A 482 25.05 0.83 28.86
N ILE A 483 24.10 1.67 28.44
CA ILE A 483 22.70 1.29 28.31
C ILE A 483 22.20 1.68 26.93
N LEU A 484 21.47 0.78 26.29
CA LEU A 484 20.68 1.07 25.10
C LEU A 484 19.22 0.78 25.37
N ILE A 485 18.38 1.80 25.15
CA ILE A 485 16.94 1.72 25.28
C ILE A 485 16.36 1.58 23.87
N SER A 486 15.77 0.43 23.57
CA SER A 486 15.01 0.22 22.34
C SER A 486 13.53 0.53 22.59
N ALA A 487 13.09 1.69 22.10
CA ALA A 487 11.70 2.15 22.17
C ALA A 487 11.00 2.10 20.79
N ILE A 488 11.56 1.34 19.85
CA ILE A 488 11.07 1.13 18.47
C ILE A 488 9.69 0.44 18.49
N ASP A 489 8.80 0.82 17.58
CA ASP A 489 7.44 0.27 17.50
C ASP A 489 7.38 -1.12 16.83
N THR A 490 8.35 -1.47 16.00
CA THR A 490 8.31 -2.70 15.17
C THR A 490 9.05 -3.85 15.86
N PRO A 491 8.37 -4.96 16.25
CA PRO A 491 9.01 -6.07 16.95
C PRO A 491 10.19 -6.68 16.20
N SER A 492 10.09 -6.84 14.87
CA SER A 492 11.16 -7.40 14.04
C SER A 492 12.42 -6.53 14.00
N GLN A 493 12.28 -5.20 13.96
CA GLN A 493 13.42 -4.28 14.04
C GLN A 493 14.06 -4.32 15.42
N THR A 494 13.24 -4.38 16.48
CA THR A 494 13.74 -4.52 17.85
C THR A 494 14.60 -5.78 18.01
N LEU A 495 14.17 -6.92 17.46
CA LEU A 495 14.96 -8.15 17.48
C LEU A 495 16.28 -8.03 16.72
N GLN A 496 16.29 -7.41 15.54
CA GLN A 496 17.52 -7.16 14.78
C GLN A 496 18.50 -6.30 15.58
N VAL A 497 18.03 -5.24 16.24
CA VAL A 497 18.85 -4.41 17.13
C VAL A 497 19.45 -5.25 18.26
N ILE A 498 18.66 -6.13 18.87
CA ILE A 498 19.13 -7.00 19.96
C ILE A 498 20.22 -7.95 19.47
N GLU A 499 20.04 -8.58 18.31
CA GLU A 499 21.05 -9.46 17.70
C GLU A 499 22.36 -8.70 17.43
N ILE A 500 22.26 -7.52 16.83
CA ILE A 500 23.41 -6.65 16.56
C ILE A 500 24.14 -6.27 17.85
N CYS A 501 23.40 -5.87 18.89
CA CYS A 501 23.97 -5.49 20.17
C CYS A 501 24.69 -6.68 20.82
N LYS A 502 24.11 -7.88 20.77
CA LYS A 502 24.77 -9.08 21.31
C LYS A 502 26.04 -9.46 20.57
N GLU A 503 26.05 -9.31 19.25
CA GLU A 503 27.19 -9.70 18.41
C GLU A 503 28.33 -8.68 18.47
N HIS A 504 28.00 -7.38 18.42
CA HIS A 504 28.98 -6.31 18.23
C HIS A 504 29.26 -5.49 19.49
N PHE A 505 28.31 -5.42 20.43
CA PHE A 505 28.37 -4.55 21.62
C PHE A 505 28.00 -5.33 22.91
N PRO A 506 28.69 -6.43 23.26
CA PRO A 506 28.30 -7.30 24.37
C PRO A 506 28.34 -6.63 25.75
N GLN A 507 29.01 -5.48 25.88
CA GLN A 507 29.05 -4.65 27.09
C GLN A 507 27.76 -3.84 27.32
N LEU A 508 26.93 -3.68 26.29
CA LEU A 508 25.78 -2.81 26.27
C LEU A 508 24.58 -3.49 26.95
N GLU A 509 24.06 -2.90 28.02
CA GLU A 509 22.83 -3.39 28.64
C GLU A 509 21.62 -2.91 27.84
N VAL A 510 20.91 -3.85 27.23
CA VAL A 510 19.76 -3.56 26.37
C VAL A 510 18.46 -3.60 27.17
N MET A 511 17.73 -2.48 27.18
CA MET A 511 16.41 -2.30 27.76
C MET A 511 15.37 -2.13 26.65
N VAL A 512 14.32 -2.94 26.65
CA VAL A 512 13.45 -3.06 25.47
C VAL A 512 12.00 -2.79 25.83
N ARG A 513 11.32 -1.98 25.02
CA ARG A 513 9.86 -1.82 25.04
C ARG A 513 9.18 -3.01 24.37
N ALA A 514 8.17 -3.57 25.01
CA ALA A 514 7.22 -4.50 24.44
C ALA A 514 5.82 -3.86 24.38
N LYS A 515 5.09 -3.99 23.26
CA LYS A 515 3.73 -3.42 23.18
C LYS A 515 2.73 -4.24 23.99
N ASN A 516 2.90 -5.56 23.98
CA ASN A 516 1.98 -6.50 24.61
C ASN A 516 2.74 -7.71 25.22
N ARG A 517 1.99 -8.67 25.78
CA ARG A 517 2.58 -9.89 26.39
C ARG A 517 3.25 -10.83 25.38
N TYR A 518 2.69 -10.96 24.17
CA TYR A 518 3.25 -11.84 23.14
C TYR A 518 4.58 -11.31 22.62
N ASP A 519 4.68 -9.99 22.39
CA ASP A 519 5.94 -9.34 22.04
C ASP A 519 6.98 -9.57 23.14
N ALA A 520 6.58 -9.48 24.41
CA ALA A 520 7.46 -9.74 25.53
C ALA A 520 7.96 -11.20 25.54
N TYR A 521 7.10 -12.19 25.26
CA TYR A 521 7.51 -13.59 25.15
C TYR A 521 8.57 -13.82 24.08
N GLU A 522 8.40 -13.20 22.91
CA GLU A 522 9.37 -13.30 21.81
C GLU A 522 10.73 -12.70 22.22
N LEU A 523 10.73 -11.55 22.91
CA LEU A 523 11.95 -10.93 23.43
C LEU A 523 12.63 -11.79 24.51
N MET A 524 11.86 -12.46 25.36
CA MET A 524 12.38 -13.35 26.42
C MET A 524 13.06 -14.59 25.84
N GLU A 525 12.50 -15.20 24.81
CA GLU A 525 13.15 -16.32 24.10
C GLU A 525 14.45 -15.90 23.44
N ASN A 526 14.48 -14.67 22.95
CA ASN A 526 15.70 -14.03 22.47
C ASN A 526 16.60 -13.54 23.62
N GLY A 527 16.47 -14.07 24.83
CA GLY A 527 17.38 -13.86 25.95
C GLY A 527 17.44 -12.42 26.48
N VAL A 528 16.47 -11.58 26.16
CA VAL A 528 16.37 -10.22 26.73
C VAL A 528 15.84 -10.32 28.15
N ARG A 529 16.52 -9.66 29.10
CA ARG A 529 16.13 -9.65 30.51
C ARG A 529 15.29 -8.43 30.89
N ASN A 530 15.66 -7.26 30.36
CA ASN A 530 15.04 -5.99 30.73
C ASN A 530 13.95 -5.61 29.74
N ILE A 531 12.72 -6.10 29.97
CA ILE A 531 11.58 -5.90 29.09
C ILE A 531 10.52 -5.06 29.80
N TYR A 532 10.11 -3.96 29.17
CA TYR A 532 9.15 -3.01 29.70
C TYR A 532 7.88 -3.00 28.85
N ARG A 533 6.76 -3.46 29.41
CA ARG A 533 5.48 -3.52 28.71
C ARG A 533 4.78 -2.16 28.76
N GLU A 534 4.52 -1.58 27.59
CA GLU A 534 4.05 -0.20 27.43
C GLU A 534 2.81 0.15 28.26
N HIS A 535 1.85 -0.78 28.37
CA HIS A 535 0.55 -0.49 28.97
C HIS A 535 0.40 -0.92 30.44
N LEU A 536 1.34 -1.69 31.00
CA LEU A 536 1.18 -2.27 32.34
C LEU A 536 1.09 -1.17 33.40
N ASP A 537 2.09 -0.28 33.44
CA ASP A 537 2.18 0.76 34.45
C ASP A 537 1.02 1.75 34.40
N THR A 538 0.65 2.19 33.20
CA THR A 538 -0.46 3.12 32.98
C THR A 538 -1.81 2.50 33.36
N SER A 539 -2.02 1.22 33.03
CA SER A 539 -3.27 0.51 33.36
C SER A 539 -3.42 0.32 34.86
N VAL A 540 -2.34 -0.09 35.55
CA VAL A 540 -2.36 -0.26 37.01
C VAL A 540 -2.56 1.09 37.71
N ARG A 541 -1.89 2.16 37.24
CA ARG A 541 -2.09 3.51 37.78
C ARG A 541 -3.54 3.98 37.67
N MET A 542 -4.20 3.73 36.54
CA MET A 542 -5.63 4.03 36.40
C MET A 542 -6.47 3.24 37.42
N GLY A 543 -6.13 1.96 37.65
CA GLY A 543 -6.75 1.15 38.70
C GLY A 543 -6.56 1.73 40.10
N GLU A 544 -5.37 2.26 40.42
CA GLU A 544 -5.14 2.96 41.68
C GLU A 544 -6.07 4.16 41.85
N ASP A 545 -6.17 5.00 40.82
CA ASP A 545 -7.00 6.20 40.85
C ASP A 545 -8.48 5.87 41.03
N VAL A 546 -8.95 4.78 40.41
CA VAL A 546 -10.32 4.26 40.61
C VAL A 546 -10.54 3.85 42.07
N LEU A 547 -9.63 3.06 42.65
CA LEU A 547 -9.76 2.63 44.05
C LEU A 547 -9.70 3.80 45.03
N ARG A 548 -8.85 4.80 44.78
CA ARG A 548 -8.79 6.02 45.61
C ARG A 548 -10.13 6.77 45.57
N LYS A 549 -10.71 6.94 44.37
CA LYS A 549 -12.02 7.58 44.19
C LYS A 549 -13.17 6.79 44.81
N MET A 550 -13.01 5.48 45.01
CA MET A 550 -13.97 4.64 45.73
C MET A 550 -13.84 4.73 47.27
N GLY A 551 -12.91 5.55 47.78
CA GLY A 551 -12.71 5.78 49.22
C GLY A 551 -11.71 4.83 49.88
N PHE A 552 -10.93 4.07 49.11
CA PHE A 552 -9.86 3.24 49.65
C PHE A 552 -8.60 4.07 49.94
N ARG A 553 -7.82 3.66 50.95
CA ARG A 553 -6.65 4.39 51.44
C ARG A 553 -5.50 4.41 50.43
N ALA A 554 -4.94 5.59 50.14
CA ALA A 554 -3.91 5.80 49.12
C ALA A 554 -2.66 4.93 49.32
N HIS A 555 -2.15 4.83 50.56
CA HIS A 555 -0.97 4.03 50.86
C HIS A 555 -1.18 2.53 50.61
N THR A 556 -2.33 1.99 51.01
CA THR A 556 -2.68 0.58 50.79
C THR A 556 -2.78 0.28 49.30
N ILE A 557 -3.44 1.16 48.54
CA ILE A 557 -3.60 1.02 47.09
C ILE A 557 -2.23 1.04 46.39
N HIS A 558 -1.35 1.98 46.73
CA HIS A 558 -0.03 2.07 46.14
C HIS A 558 0.80 0.79 46.39
N ARG A 559 0.70 0.22 47.60
CA ARG A 559 1.35 -1.07 47.91
C ARG A 559 0.76 -2.22 47.09
N LEU A 560 -0.57 -2.31 47.00
CA LEU A 560 -1.27 -3.33 46.22
C LEU A 560 -0.94 -3.26 44.74
N ALA A 561 -0.87 -2.06 44.18
CA ALA A 561 -0.47 -1.85 42.80
C ALA A 561 0.97 -2.27 42.53
N ALA A 562 1.91 -1.93 43.43
CA ALA A 562 3.28 -2.40 43.34
C ALA A 562 3.38 -3.94 43.42
N GLN A 563 2.62 -4.56 44.31
CA GLN A 563 2.52 -6.03 44.41
C GLN A 563 1.92 -6.65 43.14
N PHE A 564 0.85 -6.05 42.59
CA PHE A 564 0.20 -6.49 41.37
C PHE A 564 1.20 -6.51 40.20
N LYS A 565 1.92 -5.40 39.97
CA LYS A 565 2.91 -5.28 38.89
C LYS A 565 3.99 -6.35 39.02
N LYS A 566 4.58 -6.48 40.21
CA LYS A 566 5.64 -7.45 40.47
C LYS A 566 5.18 -8.89 40.20
N TYR A 567 4.01 -9.26 40.71
CA TYR A 567 3.47 -10.59 40.49
C TYR A 567 3.15 -10.84 39.01
N ASP A 568 2.65 -9.82 38.30
CA ASP A 568 2.36 -9.93 36.88
C ASP A 568 3.64 -10.14 36.04
N GLU A 569 4.73 -9.45 36.37
CA GLU A 569 6.05 -9.66 35.76
C GLU A 569 6.64 -11.04 36.10
N ASP A 570 6.52 -11.49 37.35
CA ASP A 570 6.95 -12.83 37.77
C ASP A 570 6.17 -13.92 37.01
N SER A 571 4.85 -13.74 36.86
CA SER A 571 4.00 -14.67 36.11
C SER A 571 4.38 -14.75 34.63
N LEU A 572 4.82 -13.63 34.03
CA LEU A 572 5.24 -13.57 32.63
C LEU A 572 6.43 -14.52 32.38
N GLN A 573 7.38 -14.58 33.32
CA GLN A 573 8.55 -15.47 33.26
C GLN A 573 8.20 -16.96 33.32
N ILE A 574 7.08 -17.29 33.94
CA ILE A 574 6.61 -18.68 34.02
C ILE A 574 5.80 -19.02 32.77
N LEU A 575 4.87 -18.14 32.38
CA LEU A 575 3.91 -18.36 31.31
C LEU A 575 4.55 -18.44 29.93
N VAL A 576 5.72 -17.84 29.72
CA VAL A 576 6.47 -17.94 28.44
C VAL A 576 6.73 -19.39 28.05
N ASN A 577 6.97 -20.28 29.03
CA ASN A 577 7.28 -21.70 28.79
C ASN A 577 6.07 -22.49 28.24
N PHE A 578 4.86 -21.99 28.46
CA PHE A 578 3.62 -22.66 28.07
C PHE A 578 2.97 -22.04 26.82
N LYS A 579 3.58 -21.01 26.21
CA LYS A 579 2.92 -20.23 25.15
C LYS A 579 2.52 -21.04 23.91
N ASN A 580 3.20 -22.16 23.64
CA ASN A 580 2.99 -22.99 22.45
C ASN A 580 1.87 -24.04 22.66
N ASP A 581 1.43 -24.26 23.90
CA ASP A 581 0.31 -25.13 24.24
C ASP A 581 -0.81 -24.30 24.86
N GLU A 582 -1.85 -24.04 24.07
CA GLU A 582 -2.99 -23.21 24.48
C GLU A 582 -3.70 -23.75 25.73
N GLY A 583 -3.80 -25.08 25.86
CA GLY A 583 -4.45 -25.72 27.00
C GLY A 583 -3.69 -25.51 28.30
N GLU A 584 -2.39 -25.82 28.29
CA GLU A 584 -1.52 -25.62 29.45
C GLU A 584 -1.35 -24.14 29.79
N TYR A 585 -1.25 -23.27 28.79
CA TYR A 585 -1.18 -21.82 28.99
C TYR A 585 -2.40 -21.30 29.75
N ILE A 586 -3.61 -21.63 29.28
CA ILE A 586 -4.86 -21.18 29.90
C ILE A 586 -4.96 -21.69 31.34
N GLN A 587 -4.60 -22.95 31.59
CA GLN A 587 -4.64 -23.54 32.92
C GLN A 587 -3.69 -22.82 33.89
N ASN A 588 -2.44 -22.59 33.49
CA ASN A 588 -1.45 -21.89 34.32
C ASN A 588 -1.80 -20.42 34.50
N ALA A 589 -2.28 -19.74 33.46
CA ALA A 589 -2.72 -18.35 33.54
C ALA A 589 -3.88 -18.18 34.54
N LYS A 590 -4.90 -19.06 34.49
CA LYS A 590 -6.00 -19.06 35.47
C LYS A 590 -5.51 -19.23 36.90
N LYS A 591 -4.60 -20.19 37.13
CA LYS A 591 -4.01 -20.44 38.45
C LYS A 591 -3.25 -19.22 38.98
N HIS A 592 -2.48 -18.55 38.12
CA HIS A 592 -1.75 -17.34 38.51
C HIS A 592 -2.68 -16.18 38.83
N ILE A 593 -3.76 -15.99 38.05
CA ILE A 593 -4.79 -14.98 38.32
C ILE A 593 -5.46 -15.24 39.68
N GLU A 594 -5.90 -16.47 39.94
CA GLU A 594 -6.54 -16.85 41.21
C GLU A 594 -5.59 -16.61 42.41
N GLN A 595 -4.32 -16.96 42.28
CA GLN A 595 -3.31 -16.68 43.30
C GLN A 595 -3.12 -15.17 43.52
N GLN A 596 -3.07 -14.37 42.45
CA GLN A 596 -2.94 -12.92 42.53
C GLN A 596 -4.14 -12.28 43.23
N GLU A 597 -5.36 -12.71 42.90
CA GLU A 597 -6.60 -12.24 43.53
C GLU A 597 -6.63 -12.58 45.03
N ASN A 598 -6.25 -13.79 45.40
CA ASN A 598 -6.17 -14.22 46.80
C ASN A 598 -5.13 -13.41 47.61
N LEU A 599 -3.99 -13.08 47.00
CA LEU A 599 -2.96 -12.27 47.65
C LEU A 599 -3.41 -10.81 47.88
N LEU A 600 -4.12 -10.22 46.91
CA LEU A 600 -4.49 -8.79 46.97
C LEU A 600 -5.78 -8.52 47.76
N SER A 601 -6.76 -9.43 47.70
CA SER A 601 -8.07 -9.27 48.36
C SER A 601 -7.98 -9.21 49.90
N GLY A 602 -7.05 -9.96 50.50
CA GLY A 602 -6.88 -10.03 51.96
C GLY A 602 -6.38 -8.73 52.60
N GLU A 603 -5.70 -7.86 51.85
CA GLU A 603 -5.21 -6.57 52.35
C GLU A 603 -6.25 -5.45 52.24
N LEU A 604 -7.10 -5.49 51.21
CA LEU A 604 -8.12 -4.48 50.92
C LEU A 604 -9.25 -4.49 51.98
N MET A 605 -9.48 -5.64 52.62
CA MET A 605 -10.53 -5.88 53.63
C MET A 605 -10.06 -5.67 55.09
N LYS A 606 -8.78 -5.37 55.34
CA LYS A 606 -8.27 -5.12 56.70
C LYS A 606 -8.77 -3.77 57.22
N LYS A 607 -9.55 -3.78 58.31
CA LYS A 607 -9.92 -2.58 59.07
C LYS A 607 -8.72 -2.12 59.92
N PHE A 608 -8.13 -0.98 59.60
CA PHE A 608 -7.04 -0.36 60.36
C PHE A 608 -7.57 0.62 61.42
N SER A 609 -6.76 0.98 62.43
CA SER A 609 -7.18 1.78 63.58
C SER A 609 -7.21 3.29 63.25
N LEU A 610 -7.99 4.07 64.03
CA LEU A 610 -8.14 5.54 63.88
C LEU A 610 -6.81 6.33 63.88
N ASN A 611 -5.74 5.78 64.44
CA ASN A 611 -4.44 6.46 64.53
C ASN A 611 -3.53 6.21 63.30
N ASP A 612 -3.93 5.35 62.37
CA ASP A 612 -3.11 5.02 61.20
C ASP A 612 -3.19 6.08 60.08
N HIS A 613 -4.04 7.11 60.19
CA HIS A 613 -4.30 8.11 59.13
C HIS A 613 -3.25 9.24 59.01
N ALA A 614 -2.15 9.21 59.76
CA ALA A 614 -1.16 10.29 59.82
C ALA A 614 -0.43 10.62 58.48
N TRP A 615 -0.62 9.80 57.44
CA TRP A 615 0.02 9.94 56.13
C TRP A 615 -0.94 10.41 55.02
N ASP A 616 -2.24 10.53 55.31
CA ASP A 616 -3.24 10.98 54.34
C ASP A 616 -3.45 12.49 54.50
N SER A 617 -2.75 13.29 53.69
CA SER A 617 -2.87 14.75 53.73
C SER A 617 -4.17 15.27 53.11
N ASP A 618 -4.88 14.43 52.34
CA ASP A 618 -6.10 14.84 51.66
C ASP A 618 -7.32 14.82 52.59
N SER A 619 -7.35 13.95 53.62
CA SER A 619 -8.36 14.03 54.67
C SER A 619 -8.21 15.25 55.58
N LEU A 620 -7.01 15.83 55.65
CA LEU A 620 -6.74 17.06 56.43
C LEU A 620 -7.12 18.34 55.67
N LYS A 621 -7.36 18.27 54.34
CA LYS A 621 -7.76 19.42 53.52
C LYS A 621 -9.28 19.65 53.48
N GLU A 622 -10.08 18.63 53.80
CA GLU A 622 -11.55 18.78 53.88
C GLU A 622 -12.01 19.43 55.20
N ASP A 623 -11.15 19.42 56.24
CA ASP A 623 -11.41 20.01 57.56
C ASP A 623 -10.77 21.41 57.76
N SER A 624 -10.18 21.99 56.72
CA SER A 624 -9.58 23.35 56.71
C SER A 624 -10.25 24.26 55.69
#